data_AF-A0A968RVD0-F1
#
_entry.id   AF-A0A968RVD0-F1
#
_cell.length_a   1.000
_cell.length_b   1.000
_cell.length_c   1.000
_cell.angle_alpha   90.00
_cell.angle_beta   90.00
_cell.angle_gamma   90.00
#
_symmetry.space_group_name_H-M   'P 1'
#
loop_
_entity.id
_entity.type
_entity.pdbx_description
1 polymer ?
#
loop_
_entity_poly.entity_id
_entity_poly.type
_entity_poly.pdbx_seq_one_letter_code
_entity_poly.pdbx_strand_id
1 'polypeptide(L)'
;MEALLKSTHFYDTLNMGAMIRNPTDFMISAFKQFEVEVSRDLDKRYTLAQKMYAEIADMQMPIFDPPDVAGWKAYYQEPLFYRIWINSVTLPQRATFSNKLATTGFVAGTVRSKIDVLWFVEKVEDPSDPNSVVEDLVKLVFPRQISTGQIKSLKEILIPGLPDFEWTLEYNDYKQNPNDEKLRRSVEQKLQDLIKAIMNMAEYYLC
;
A
#
# COMPACT_ATOMS: atom_id res chain seq x y z
N MET A 1 -8.62 25.88 -15.60
CA MET A 1 -8.30 24.59 -14.94
C MET A 1 -8.26 24.70 -13.42
N GLU A 2 -7.71 25.77 -12.84
CA GLU A 2 -7.65 25.95 -11.37
C GLU A 2 -9.02 25.94 -10.66
N ALA A 3 -10.06 26.56 -11.23
CA ALA A 3 -11.38 26.59 -10.60
C ALA A 3 -12.03 25.20 -10.45
N LEU A 4 -11.77 24.28 -11.38
CA LEU A 4 -12.25 22.90 -11.30
C LEU A 4 -11.49 22.13 -10.21
N LEU A 5 -10.15 22.20 -10.25
CA LEU A 5 -9.24 21.48 -9.37
C LEU A 5 -9.21 22.02 -7.93
N LYS A 6 -9.86 23.15 -7.64
CA LYS A 6 -10.02 23.71 -6.28
C LYS A 6 -11.49 23.69 -5.81
N SER A 7 -12.42 23.16 -6.62
CA SER A 7 -13.84 23.17 -6.29
C SER A 7 -14.19 22.13 -5.22
N THR A 8 -15.12 22.47 -4.34
CA THR A 8 -15.66 21.54 -3.32
C THR A 8 -16.26 20.28 -3.95
N HIS A 9 -16.86 20.40 -5.14
CA HIS A 9 -17.43 19.26 -5.86
C HIS A 9 -16.36 18.29 -6.36
N PHE A 10 -15.19 18.78 -6.77
CA PHE A 10 -14.08 17.92 -7.20
C PHE A 10 -13.52 17.07 -6.04
N TYR A 11 -13.55 17.61 -4.83
CA TYR A 11 -13.15 16.92 -3.59
C TYR A 11 -14.32 16.38 -2.79
N ASP A 12 -15.49 16.23 -3.41
CA ASP A 12 -16.63 15.60 -2.74
C ASP A 12 -16.25 14.16 -2.38
N THR A 13 -16.59 13.76 -1.16
CA THR A 13 -16.48 12.38 -0.69
C THR A 13 -17.11 11.36 -1.64
N LEU A 14 -18.14 11.75 -2.39
CA LEU A 14 -18.76 10.92 -3.42
C LEU A 14 -17.85 10.64 -4.62
N ASN A 15 -16.89 11.52 -4.90
CA ASN A 15 -16.00 11.46 -6.07
C ASN A 15 -14.60 10.90 -5.75
N MET A 16 -14.13 10.99 -4.51
CA MET A 16 -12.85 10.39 -4.07
C MET A 16 -13.06 8.95 -3.63
N GLY A 17 -12.25 7.97 -4.06
CA GLY A 17 -12.40 6.58 -3.57
C GLY A 17 -13.71 5.91 -4.03
N ALA A 18 -14.28 6.33 -5.16
CA ALA A 18 -15.61 5.89 -5.62
C ALA A 18 -15.56 4.54 -6.35
N MET A 19 -14.41 4.19 -6.91
CA MET A 19 -14.21 3.00 -7.72
C MET A 19 -13.14 2.09 -7.13
N ILE A 20 -13.23 0.80 -7.42
CA ILE A 20 -12.17 -0.17 -7.08
C ILE A 20 -11.10 -0.09 -8.16
N ARG A 21 -9.84 0.10 -7.75
CA ARG A 21 -8.68 0.11 -8.66
C ARG A 21 -8.62 -1.19 -9.45
N ASN A 22 -8.46 -1.11 -10.77
CA ASN A 22 -8.11 -2.29 -11.55
C ASN A 22 -6.75 -2.85 -11.08
N PRO A 23 -6.43 -4.13 -11.36
CA PRO A 23 -5.18 -4.76 -10.91
C PRO A 23 -3.89 -3.99 -11.27
N THR A 24 -3.82 -3.42 -12.48
CA THR A 24 -2.65 -2.66 -12.93
C THR A 24 -2.47 -1.37 -12.11
N ASP A 25 -3.53 -0.57 -11.95
CA ASP A 25 -3.50 0.65 -11.16
C ASP A 25 -3.20 0.34 -9.70
N PHE A 26 -3.83 -0.70 -9.15
CA PHE A 26 -3.58 -1.15 -7.78
C PHE A 26 -2.09 -1.42 -7.52
N MET A 27 -1.43 -2.18 -8.40
CA MET A 27 -0.02 -2.53 -8.24
C MET A 27 0.93 -1.34 -8.52
N ILE A 28 0.73 -0.62 -9.63
CA ILE A 28 1.61 0.50 -10.00
C ILE A 28 1.48 1.64 -8.99
N SER A 29 0.26 1.92 -8.52
CA SER A 29 0.02 2.93 -7.48
C SER A 29 0.75 2.59 -6.19
N ALA A 30 0.81 1.32 -5.78
CA ALA A 30 1.57 0.91 -4.60
C ALA A 30 3.07 1.22 -4.73
N PHE A 31 3.70 0.89 -5.87
CA PHE A 31 5.12 1.23 -6.09
C PHE A 31 5.37 2.73 -6.04
N LYS A 32 4.46 3.54 -6.61
CA LYS A 32 4.58 4.99 -6.62
C LYS A 32 4.33 5.60 -5.24
N GLN A 33 3.28 5.17 -4.54
CA GLN A 33 2.83 5.74 -3.27
C GLN A 33 3.84 5.49 -2.15
N PHE A 34 4.46 4.31 -2.13
CA PHE A 34 5.50 3.95 -1.16
C PHE A 34 6.92 4.24 -1.67
N GLU A 35 7.05 4.92 -2.82
CA GLU A 35 8.33 5.25 -3.46
C GLU A 35 9.31 4.04 -3.55
N VAL A 36 8.78 2.85 -3.87
CA VAL A 36 9.54 1.60 -3.92
C VAL A 36 10.65 1.71 -4.98
N GLU A 37 11.88 1.48 -4.55
CA GLU A 37 13.03 1.54 -5.45
C GLU A 37 12.98 0.44 -6.53
N VAL A 38 13.15 0.87 -7.78
CA VAL A 38 13.26 0.01 -8.95
C VAL A 38 14.63 0.19 -9.57
N SER A 39 15.30 -0.93 -9.86
CA SER A 39 16.63 -0.89 -10.48
C SER A 39 16.63 -0.15 -11.81
N ARG A 40 17.67 0.66 -12.03
CA ARG A 40 17.93 1.31 -13.33
C ARG A 40 18.58 0.36 -14.34
N ASP A 41 19.12 -0.76 -13.86
CA ASP A 41 19.64 -1.83 -14.71
C ASP A 41 18.51 -2.46 -15.52
N LEU A 42 18.70 -2.57 -16.83
CA LEU A 42 17.65 -2.97 -17.76
C LEU A 42 17.18 -4.40 -17.52
N ASP A 43 18.11 -5.34 -17.31
CA ASP A 43 17.81 -6.75 -17.10
C ASP A 43 17.00 -6.96 -15.80
N LYS A 44 17.44 -6.33 -14.71
CA LYS A 44 16.73 -6.38 -13.43
C LYS A 44 15.35 -5.71 -13.52
N ARG A 45 15.23 -4.61 -14.25
CA ARG A 45 13.96 -3.91 -14.45
C ARG A 45 12.97 -4.75 -15.25
N TYR A 46 13.40 -5.42 -16.32
CA TYR A 46 12.54 -6.34 -17.08
C TYR A 46 12.16 -7.58 -16.27
N THR A 47 13.08 -8.13 -15.49
CA THR A 47 12.79 -9.24 -14.57
C THR A 47 11.72 -8.85 -13.56
N LEU A 48 11.79 -7.65 -12.97
CA LEU A 48 10.74 -7.13 -12.09
C LEU A 48 9.43 -6.93 -12.86
N ALA A 49 9.46 -6.32 -14.05
CA ALA A 49 8.27 -6.09 -14.86
C ALA A 49 7.56 -7.39 -15.25
N GLN A 50 8.30 -8.45 -15.56
CA GLN A 50 7.73 -9.77 -15.83
C GLN A 50 7.04 -10.37 -14.59
N LYS A 51 7.63 -10.19 -13.40
CA LYS A 51 6.98 -10.59 -12.14
C LYS A 51 5.72 -9.78 -11.88
N MET A 52 5.74 -8.47 -12.12
CA MET A 52 4.55 -7.63 -11.99
C MET A 52 3.46 -8.05 -12.97
N TYR A 53 3.82 -8.36 -14.22
CA TYR A 53 2.88 -8.88 -15.20
C TYR A 53 2.20 -10.17 -14.72
N ALA A 54 2.95 -11.12 -14.16
CA ALA A 54 2.39 -12.36 -13.63
C ALA A 54 1.40 -12.10 -12.48
N GLU A 55 1.75 -11.23 -11.53
CA GLU A 55 0.88 -10.89 -10.40
C GLU A 55 -0.42 -10.18 -10.88
N ILE A 56 -0.34 -9.30 -11.89
CA ILE A 56 -1.51 -8.66 -12.51
C ILE A 56 -2.39 -9.69 -13.23
N ALA A 57 -1.77 -10.66 -13.93
CA ALA A 57 -2.48 -11.73 -14.60
C ALA A 57 -3.21 -12.66 -13.60
N ASP A 58 -2.59 -12.97 -12.45
CA ASP A 58 -3.22 -13.73 -11.36
C ASP A 58 -4.41 -12.97 -10.74
N MET A 59 -4.39 -11.64 -10.80
CA MET A 59 -5.53 -10.77 -10.48
C MET A 59 -6.54 -10.61 -11.63
N GLN A 60 -6.47 -11.47 -12.65
CA GLN A 60 -7.40 -11.58 -13.79
C GLN A 60 -7.40 -10.37 -14.74
N MET A 61 -6.26 -9.68 -14.90
CA MET A 61 -6.10 -8.61 -15.89
C MET A 61 -4.78 -8.72 -16.69
N PRO A 62 -4.50 -9.84 -17.40
CA PRO A 62 -3.29 -9.93 -18.21
C PRO A 62 -3.20 -8.78 -19.23
N ILE A 63 -2.19 -7.92 -19.06
CA ILE A 63 -2.04 -6.71 -19.88
C ILE A 63 -1.78 -7.10 -21.33
N PHE A 64 -2.42 -6.41 -22.27
CA PHE A 64 -2.38 -6.69 -23.72
C PHE A 64 -3.05 -8.00 -24.16
N ASP A 65 -3.77 -8.67 -23.26
CA ASP A 65 -4.54 -9.88 -23.56
C ASP A 65 -5.98 -9.77 -23.01
N PRO A 66 -6.80 -8.81 -23.53
CA PRO A 66 -8.18 -8.69 -23.10
C PRO A 66 -9.00 -9.93 -23.50
N PRO A 67 -9.99 -10.33 -22.70
CA PRO A 67 -10.70 -11.59 -22.88
C PRO A 67 -11.59 -11.63 -24.13
N ASP A 68 -12.01 -10.47 -24.64
CA ASP A 68 -12.82 -10.32 -25.85
C ASP A 68 -12.62 -8.94 -26.51
N VAL A 69 -13.29 -8.73 -27.65
CA VAL A 69 -13.25 -7.47 -28.40
C VAL A 69 -13.86 -6.28 -27.67
N ALA A 70 -14.72 -6.51 -26.67
CA ALA A 70 -15.29 -5.48 -25.80
C ALA A 70 -14.37 -5.11 -24.63
N GLY A 71 -13.27 -5.85 -24.42
CA GLY A 71 -12.26 -5.60 -23.42
C GLY A 71 -12.59 -6.21 -22.07
N TRP A 72 -12.25 -5.50 -20.99
CA TRP A 72 -12.47 -6.01 -19.64
C TRP A 72 -13.92 -5.80 -19.19
N LYS A 73 -14.58 -6.90 -18.78
CA LYS A 73 -15.96 -6.91 -18.26
C LYS A 73 -16.24 -5.84 -17.21
N ALA A 74 -15.26 -5.51 -16.38
CA ALA A 74 -15.39 -4.48 -15.36
C ALA A 74 -15.76 -3.08 -15.89
N TYR A 75 -15.58 -2.81 -17.19
CA TYR A 75 -15.88 -1.52 -17.79
C TYR A 75 -17.25 -1.44 -18.47
N TYR A 76 -17.95 -2.57 -18.67
CA TYR A 76 -19.23 -2.57 -19.39
C TYR A 76 -20.30 -3.53 -18.83
N GLN A 77 -19.91 -4.52 -18.02
CA GLN A 77 -20.84 -5.57 -17.61
C GLN A 77 -21.66 -5.15 -16.39
N GLU A 78 -22.94 -4.90 -16.63
CA GLU A 78 -23.95 -4.72 -15.59
C GLU A 78 -24.24 -6.03 -14.82
N PRO A 79 -24.63 -5.94 -13.54
CA PRO A 79 -24.72 -4.72 -12.72
C PRO A 79 -23.41 -4.40 -11.98
N LEU A 80 -22.35 -5.20 -12.17
CA LEU A 80 -21.20 -5.20 -11.28
C LEU A 80 -20.13 -4.16 -11.64
N PHE A 81 -19.88 -3.92 -12.93
CA PHE A 81 -18.83 -2.99 -13.40
C PHE A 81 -17.50 -3.18 -12.65
N TYR A 82 -16.90 -2.11 -12.10
CA TYR A 82 -15.63 -2.12 -11.39
C TYR A 82 -15.60 -3.07 -10.17
N ARG A 83 -16.76 -3.50 -9.66
CA ARG A 83 -16.85 -4.50 -8.58
C ARG A 83 -16.35 -5.87 -9.01
N ILE A 84 -16.30 -6.16 -10.31
CA ILE A 84 -15.73 -7.40 -10.86
C ILE A 84 -14.25 -7.57 -10.49
N TRP A 85 -13.51 -6.47 -10.28
CA TRP A 85 -12.10 -6.50 -9.94
C TRP A 85 -11.78 -7.13 -8.57
N ILE A 86 -12.77 -7.28 -7.70
CA ILE A 86 -12.64 -7.93 -6.39
C ILE A 86 -13.65 -9.07 -6.29
N ASN A 87 -13.13 -10.28 -6.19
CA ASN A 87 -13.90 -11.51 -5.97
C ASN A 87 -13.10 -12.48 -5.08
N SER A 88 -13.66 -13.68 -4.84
CA SER A 88 -13.02 -14.69 -3.99
C SER A 88 -11.66 -15.19 -4.50
N VAL A 89 -11.34 -14.97 -5.77
CA VAL A 89 -10.04 -15.31 -6.39
C VAL A 89 -9.08 -14.13 -6.32
N THR A 90 -9.49 -12.94 -6.74
CA THR A 90 -8.58 -11.78 -6.87
C THR A 90 -8.29 -11.09 -5.55
N LEU A 91 -9.19 -11.16 -4.57
CA LEU A 91 -8.99 -10.53 -3.25
C LEU A 91 -7.79 -11.14 -2.49
N PRO A 92 -7.66 -12.48 -2.36
CA PRO A 92 -6.47 -13.09 -1.78
C PRO A 92 -5.17 -12.77 -2.54
N GLN A 93 -5.23 -12.62 -3.87
CA GLN A 93 -4.05 -12.28 -4.67
C GLN A 93 -3.56 -10.85 -4.38
N ARG A 94 -4.49 -9.89 -4.27
CA ARG A 94 -4.16 -8.52 -3.85
C ARG A 94 -3.50 -8.48 -2.48
N ALA A 95 -4.05 -9.22 -1.52
CA ALA A 95 -3.46 -9.32 -0.18
C ALA A 95 -2.07 -9.96 -0.20
N THR A 96 -1.88 -11.00 -1.02
CA THR A 96 -0.57 -11.66 -1.20
C THR A 96 0.46 -10.70 -1.78
N PHE A 97 0.09 -9.95 -2.83
CA PHE A 97 0.93 -8.90 -3.41
C PHE A 97 1.29 -7.82 -2.37
N SER A 98 0.30 -7.26 -1.67
CA SER A 98 0.51 -6.23 -0.66
C SER A 98 1.45 -6.71 0.45
N ASN A 99 1.20 -7.92 0.97
CA ASN A 99 2.01 -8.53 2.02
C ASN A 99 3.44 -8.75 1.57
N LYS A 100 3.62 -9.24 0.35
CA LYS A 100 4.94 -9.44 -0.26
C LYS A 100 5.66 -8.10 -0.42
N LEU A 101 5.02 -7.09 -0.99
CA LEU A 101 5.63 -5.78 -1.20
C LEU A 101 6.05 -5.11 0.13
N ALA A 102 5.26 -5.26 1.18
CA ALA A 102 5.55 -4.71 2.51
C ALA A 102 6.65 -5.46 3.28
N THR A 103 6.94 -6.72 2.96
CA THR A 103 7.87 -7.56 3.76
C THR A 103 9.06 -8.07 2.96
N THR A 104 8.82 -9.09 2.15
CA THR A 104 9.83 -9.88 1.47
C THR A 104 10.23 -9.27 0.13
N GLY A 105 9.38 -8.48 -0.50
CA GLY A 105 9.62 -7.82 -1.77
C GLY A 105 9.72 -8.76 -2.97
N PHE A 106 10.11 -8.16 -4.09
CA PHE A 106 10.31 -8.81 -5.37
C PHE A 106 11.79 -8.81 -5.72
N VAL A 107 12.36 -10.00 -5.92
CA VAL A 107 13.79 -10.18 -6.22
C VAL A 107 14.01 -10.26 -7.73
N ALA A 108 14.94 -9.46 -8.23
CA ALA A 108 15.46 -9.48 -9.59
C ALA A 108 17.00 -9.54 -9.54
N GLY A 109 17.55 -10.75 -9.73
CA GLY A 109 18.97 -11.01 -9.49
C GLY A 109 19.35 -10.71 -8.04
N THR A 110 20.26 -9.76 -7.83
CA THR A 110 20.71 -9.31 -6.50
C THR A 110 19.90 -8.14 -5.93
N VAL A 111 18.96 -7.57 -6.69
CA VAL A 111 18.14 -6.42 -6.25
C VAL A 111 16.80 -6.90 -5.71
N ARG A 112 16.36 -6.31 -4.61
CA ARG A 112 15.06 -6.57 -3.99
C ARG A 112 14.26 -5.28 -3.93
N SER A 113 13.12 -5.25 -4.61
CA SER A 113 12.16 -4.14 -4.53
C SER A 113 11.11 -4.45 -3.46
N LYS A 114 11.13 -3.69 -2.36
CA LYS A 114 10.15 -3.74 -1.27
C LYS A 114 9.90 -2.34 -0.73
N ILE A 115 8.85 -2.17 0.06
CA ILE A 115 8.65 -0.94 0.84
C ILE A 115 9.78 -0.84 1.86
N ASP A 116 10.52 0.26 1.85
CA ASP A 116 11.40 0.62 2.95
C ASP A 116 10.56 1.34 4.01
N VAL A 117 10.04 0.56 4.96
CA VAL A 117 9.13 1.09 5.98
C VAL A 117 9.82 2.02 6.97
N LEU A 118 11.13 1.84 7.20
CA LEU A 118 11.93 2.69 8.07
C LEU A 118 12.17 4.04 7.41
N TRP A 119 12.39 4.06 6.10
CA TRP A 119 12.46 5.30 5.35
C TRP A 119 11.08 5.96 5.18
N PHE A 120 10.03 5.17 4.95
CA PHE A 120 8.68 5.68 4.72
C PHE A 120 8.07 6.32 5.97
N VAL A 121 8.33 5.78 7.17
CA VAL A 121 7.82 6.37 8.42
C VAL A 121 8.39 7.76 8.69
N GLU A 122 9.57 8.10 8.18
CA GLU A 122 10.15 9.46 8.30
C GLU A 122 9.37 10.54 7.52
N LYS A 123 8.38 10.14 6.72
CA LYS A 123 7.49 11.06 6.00
C LYS A 123 6.33 11.57 6.87
N VAL A 124 6.08 10.96 8.03
CA VAL A 124 5.06 11.41 8.98
C VAL A 124 5.55 12.63 9.77
N GLU A 125 4.65 13.34 10.45
CA GLU A 125 5.00 14.57 11.17
C GLU A 125 5.91 14.30 12.38
N ASP A 126 5.55 13.30 13.21
CA ASP A 126 6.37 12.84 14.33
C ASP A 126 6.46 11.31 14.35
N PRO A 127 7.52 10.72 13.78
CA PRO A 127 7.74 9.28 13.80
C PRO A 127 7.88 8.67 15.22
N SER A 128 8.16 9.49 16.25
CA SER A 128 8.34 9.03 17.63
C SER A 128 7.03 8.94 18.42
N ASP A 129 5.95 9.54 17.92
CA ASP A 129 4.60 9.40 18.48
C ASP A 129 3.82 8.32 17.70
N PRO A 130 3.39 7.22 18.36
CA PRO A 130 2.65 6.17 17.67
C PRO A 130 1.30 6.65 17.10
N ASN A 131 0.71 7.73 17.64
CA ASN A 131 -0.54 8.29 17.11
C ASN A 131 -0.28 9.01 15.79
N SER A 132 0.71 9.92 15.72
CA SER A 132 1.13 10.57 14.47
C SER A 132 1.51 9.54 13.41
N VAL A 133 2.27 8.49 13.76
CA VAL A 133 2.62 7.41 12.82
C VAL A 133 1.37 6.80 12.18
N VAL A 134 0.37 6.38 12.96
CA VAL A 134 -0.83 5.74 12.39
C VAL A 134 -1.66 6.74 11.61
N GLU A 135 -1.93 7.93 12.17
CA GLU A 135 -2.80 8.93 11.56
C GLU A 135 -2.25 9.46 10.24
N ASP A 136 -0.94 9.74 10.17
CA ASP A 136 -0.34 10.32 8.97
C ASP A 136 -0.12 9.28 7.89
N LEU A 137 0.24 8.03 8.26
CA LEU A 137 0.31 6.94 7.29
C LEU A 137 -1.06 6.67 6.65
N VAL A 138 -2.16 6.65 7.41
CA VAL A 138 -3.48 6.45 6.79
C VAL A 138 -3.92 7.62 5.91
N LYS A 139 -3.55 8.87 6.26
CA LYS A 139 -3.79 10.05 5.41
C LYS A 139 -2.98 10.00 4.11
N LEU A 140 -1.75 9.50 4.15
CA LEU A 140 -0.89 9.32 2.98
C LEU A 140 -1.36 8.18 2.08
N VAL A 141 -1.93 7.12 2.68
CA VAL A 141 -2.24 5.87 2.00
C VAL A 141 -3.68 5.82 1.46
N PHE A 142 -4.66 6.28 2.23
CA PHE A 142 -6.07 6.15 1.88
C PHE A 142 -6.64 7.39 1.19
N PRO A 143 -7.53 7.20 0.19
CA PRO A 143 -8.22 8.31 -0.46
C PRO A 143 -9.28 8.96 0.45
N ARG A 144 -9.68 8.30 1.55
CA ARG A 144 -10.70 8.74 2.48
C ARG A 144 -10.24 8.55 3.91
N GLN A 145 -10.73 9.40 4.81
CA GLN A 145 -10.54 9.22 6.24
C GLN A 145 -11.24 7.94 6.72
N ILE A 146 -10.58 7.25 7.65
CA ILE A 146 -11.13 6.08 8.34
C ILE A 146 -11.68 6.49 9.71
N SER A 147 -12.52 5.64 10.29
CA SER A 147 -13.08 5.89 11.61
C SER A 147 -12.02 5.85 12.72
N THR A 148 -12.28 6.56 13.83
CA THR A 148 -11.44 6.50 15.04
C THR A 148 -11.26 5.07 15.57
N GLY A 149 -12.29 4.22 15.40
CA GLY A 149 -12.20 2.80 15.76
C GLY A 149 -11.17 2.05 14.92
N GLN A 150 -11.13 2.29 13.60
CA GLN A 150 -10.13 1.70 12.71
C GLN A 150 -8.71 2.22 13.00
N ILE A 151 -8.55 3.52 13.27
CA ILE A 151 -7.26 4.10 13.70
C ILE A 151 -6.77 3.40 14.97
N LYS A 152 -7.65 3.22 15.96
CA LYS A 152 -7.33 2.49 17.19
C LYS A 152 -6.91 1.04 16.89
N SER A 153 -7.66 0.33 16.04
CA SER A 153 -7.29 -1.04 15.64
C SER A 153 -5.94 -1.13 14.94
N LEU A 154 -5.57 -0.15 14.12
CA LEU A 154 -4.25 -0.09 13.49
C LEU A 154 -3.15 0.21 14.51
N LYS A 155 -3.41 1.07 15.50
CA LYS A 155 -2.48 1.35 16.59
C LYS A 155 -2.20 0.09 17.43
N GLU A 156 -3.21 -0.74 17.69
CA GLU A 156 -3.04 -2.03 18.37
C GLU A 156 -2.15 -3.01 17.59
N ILE A 157 -1.93 -2.82 16.29
CA ILE A 157 -0.97 -3.61 15.50
C ILE A 157 0.45 -3.09 15.70
N LEU A 158 0.62 -1.78 15.79
CA LEU A 158 1.91 -1.13 16.03
C LEU A 158 2.43 -1.38 17.46
N ILE A 159 1.54 -1.23 18.45
CA ILE A 159 1.84 -1.35 19.89
C ILE A 159 0.69 -2.05 20.64
N PRO A 160 0.64 -3.40 20.60
CA PRO A 160 -0.49 -4.17 21.13
C PRO A 160 -0.66 -4.03 22.65
N GLY A 161 -1.68 -3.28 23.09
CA GLY A 161 -2.02 -3.05 24.50
C GLY A 161 -0.94 -2.34 25.33
N LEU A 162 0.10 -1.81 24.70
CA LEU A 162 1.20 -1.12 25.38
C LEU A 162 0.94 0.39 25.47
N PRO A 163 1.46 1.07 26.51
CA PRO A 163 1.44 2.53 26.56
C PRO A 163 2.24 3.16 25.42
N ASP A 164 1.81 4.35 24.98
CA ASP A 164 2.41 5.06 23.84
C ASP A 164 3.92 5.31 24.00
N PHE A 165 4.37 5.56 25.23
CA PHE A 165 5.78 5.82 25.50
C PHE A 165 6.69 4.64 25.15
N GLU A 166 6.18 3.40 25.11
CA GLU A 166 6.96 2.21 24.73
C GLU A 166 7.43 2.31 23.27
N TRP A 167 6.56 2.76 22.36
CA TRP A 167 6.96 3.05 20.97
C TRP A 167 7.99 4.17 20.92
N THR A 168 7.72 5.27 21.64
CA THR A 168 8.60 6.45 21.65
C THR A 168 10.00 6.09 22.12
N LEU A 169 10.14 5.28 23.17
CA LEU A 169 11.45 4.82 23.65
C LEU A 169 12.14 3.94 22.61
N GLU A 170 11.47 2.90 22.12
CA GLU A 170 12.06 1.95 21.17
C GLU A 170 12.49 2.61 19.87
N TYR A 171 11.65 3.49 19.32
CA TYR A 171 11.96 4.22 18.09
C TYR A 171 13.14 5.17 18.30
N ASN A 172 13.20 5.90 19.43
CA ASN A 172 14.32 6.78 19.73
C ASN A 172 15.63 6.00 19.96
N ASP A 173 15.58 4.85 20.62
CA ASP A 173 16.72 3.97 20.81
C ASP A 173 17.27 3.46 19.47
N TYR A 174 16.38 3.09 18.55
CA TYR A 174 16.73 2.77 17.16
C TYR A 174 17.38 3.95 16.45
N LYS A 175 16.81 5.17 16.55
CA LYS A 175 17.36 6.37 15.89
C LYS A 175 18.74 6.76 16.42
N GLN A 176 18.99 6.54 17.70
CA GLN A 176 20.31 6.76 18.30
C GLN A 176 21.31 5.67 17.91
N ASN A 177 20.84 4.43 17.68
CA ASN A 177 21.68 3.27 17.38
C ASN A 177 21.21 2.53 16.11
N PRO A 178 21.22 3.16 14.92
CA PRO A 178 20.63 2.59 13.71
C PRO A 178 21.36 1.35 13.17
N ASN A 179 22.59 1.12 13.64
CA ASN A 179 23.40 -0.07 13.31
C ASN A 179 23.14 -1.25 14.25
N ASP A 180 22.36 -1.07 15.33
CA ASP A 180 21.90 -2.18 16.15
C ASP A 180 20.81 -2.94 15.38
N GLU A 181 21.21 -4.07 14.81
CA GLU A 181 20.34 -4.91 13.98
C GLU A 181 19.11 -5.43 14.75
N LYS A 182 19.18 -5.58 16.08
CA LYS A 182 18.03 -6.03 16.87
C LYS A 182 16.99 -4.92 16.99
N LEU A 183 17.41 -3.72 17.36
CA LEU A 183 16.52 -2.55 17.46
C LEU A 183 15.91 -2.22 16.10
N ARG A 184 16.75 -2.15 15.06
CA ARG A 184 16.32 -1.92 13.68
C ARG A 184 15.25 -2.93 13.26
N ARG A 185 15.49 -4.24 13.45
CA ARG A 185 14.52 -5.28 13.07
C ARG A 185 13.22 -5.20 13.85
N SER A 186 13.29 -4.84 15.14
CA SER A 186 12.10 -4.72 15.98
C SER A 186 11.17 -3.61 15.46
N VAL A 187 11.72 -2.42 15.23
CA VAL A 187 10.98 -1.28 14.65
C VAL A 187 10.50 -1.59 13.22
N GLU A 188 11.38 -2.17 12.38
CA GLU A 188 11.03 -2.54 11.01
C GLU A 188 9.85 -3.52 10.99
N GLN A 189 9.86 -4.56 11.82
CA GLN A 189 8.80 -5.57 11.85
C GLN A 189 7.44 -4.96 12.25
N LYS A 190 7.42 -4.10 13.28
CA LYS A 190 6.18 -3.42 13.71
C LYS A 190 5.60 -2.54 12.60
N LEU A 191 6.45 -1.79 11.90
CA LEU A 191 6.02 -0.96 10.77
C LEU A 191 5.58 -1.80 9.56
N GLN A 192 6.26 -2.92 9.27
CA GLN A 192 5.83 -3.85 8.23
C GLN A 192 4.44 -4.40 8.54
N ASP A 193 4.17 -4.81 9.78
CA ASP A 193 2.86 -5.32 10.19
C ASP A 193 1.77 -4.25 10.12
N LEU A 194 2.07 -3.01 10.50
CA LEU A 194 1.16 -1.88 10.31
C LEU A 194 0.85 -1.62 8.83
N ILE A 195 1.87 -1.50 7.97
CA ILE A 195 1.69 -1.24 6.52
C ILE A 195 0.94 -2.40 5.84
N LYS A 196 1.22 -3.66 6.20
CA LYS A 196 0.44 -4.81 5.73
C LYS A 196 -1.02 -4.68 6.11
N ALA A 197 -1.31 -4.32 7.36
CA ALA A 197 -2.69 -4.16 7.81
C ALA A 197 -3.40 -3.06 7.01
N ILE A 198 -2.77 -1.89 6.87
CA ILE A 198 -3.26 -0.76 6.08
C ILE A 198 -3.56 -1.18 4.64
N MET A 199 -2.62 -1.85 3.96
CA MET A 199 -2.78 -2.27 2.56
C MET A 199 -3.81 -3.40 2.35
N ASN A 200 -4.24 -4.08 3.41
CA ASN A 200 -5.28 -5.11 3.36
C ASN A 200 -6.68 -4.59 3.72
N MET A 201 -6.80 -3.32 4.12
CA MET A 201 -8.09 -2.66 4.34
C MET A 201 -8.80 -2.38 3.02
N ALA A 202 -10.14 -2.40 3.03
CA ALA A 202 -10.95 -2.18 1.83
C ALA A 202 -10.73 -0.77 1.25
N GLU A 203 -10.46 0.21 2.11
CA GLU A 203 -10.18 1.60 1.77
C GLU A 203 -8.95 1.76 0.87
N TYR A 204 -7.95 0.86 1.00
CA TYR A 204 -6.76 0.89 0.15
C TYR A 204 -7.06 0.54 -1.31
N TYR A 205 -8.10 -0.26 -1.55
CA TYR A 205 -8.43 -0.75 -2.89
C TYR A 205 -9.19 0.27 -3.74
N LEU A 206 -9.51 1.43 -3.18
CA LEU A 206 -10.31 2.47 -3.82
C LEU A 206 -9.44 3.51 -4.54
N CYS A 207 -9.91 4.04 -5.67
CA CYS A 207 -9.36 5.21 -6.36
C CYS A 207 -10.32 6.40 -6.33
#